data_AF-A0A3D3RBV2-F1
#
_entry.id   AF-A0A3D3RBV2-F1
#
_cell.length_a   1.000
_cell.length_b   1.000
_cell.length_c   1.000
_cell.angle_alpha   90.00
_cell.angle_beta   90.00
_cell.angle_gamma   90.00
#
_symmetry.space_group_name_H-M   'P 1'
#
loop_
_entity.id
_entity.type
_entity.pdbx_description
1 polymer ?
#
loop_
_entity_poly.entity_id
_entity_poly.type
_entity_poly.pdbx_seq_one_letter_code
_entity_poly.pdbx_strand_id
1 'polypeptide(L)'
;MLPGFLIDMDGVIYRGTDLIDGAVGFINELKKRDLPFMFLTNNSQRTRRDVVTKLSRMGITVGEEHIFTCAMATARFLAQSKPNGTAYVIGEGGLLHALHRNGYSIVDHDPDYVVVGEGRSMNFEMIEAAVRMIENGAKL
;
A
#
# COMPACT_ATOMS: atom_id res chain seq x y z
N MET A 1 -26.79 11.45 0.98
CA MET A 1 -25.33 11.23 0.86
C MET A 1 -25.08 10.86 -0.60
N LEU A 2 -24.20 11.57 -1.30
CA LEU A 2 -23.82 11.18 -2.67
C LEU A 2 -23.02 9.87 -2.61
N PRO A 3 -23.23 8.92 -3.54
CA PRO A 3 -22.45 7.70 -3.59
C PRO A 3 -20.99 8.00 -3.92
N GLY A 4 -20.07 7.29 -3.26
CA GLY A 4 -18.62 7.38 -3.53
C GLY A 4 -18.09 6.14 -4.23
N PHE A 5 -16.98 6.30 -4.95
CA PHE A 5 -16.37 5.22 -5.74
C PHE A 5 -15.09 4.72 -5.07
N LEU A 6 -15.00 3.40 -4.91
CA LEU A 6 -13.76 2.70 -4.61
C LEU A 6 -13.29 2.02 -5.90
N ILE A 7 -12.12 2.42 -6.37
CA ILE A 7 -11.66 2.13 -7.73
C ILE A 7 -10.37 1.32 -7.64
N ASP A 8 -10.39 0.07 -8.08
CA ASP A 8 -9.17 -0.70 -8.27
C ASP A 8 -8.29 -0.06 -9.36
N MET A 9 -7.00 -0.37 -9.38
CA MET A 9 -6.04 0.25 -10.29
C MET A 9 -5.59 -0.67 -11.41
N ASP A 10 -5.00 -1.82 -11.08
CA ASP A 10 -4.40 -2.73 -12.06
C ASP A 10 -5.50 -3.50 -12.80
N GLY A 11 -5.58 -3.33 -14.12
CA GLY A 11 -6.65 -3.92 -14.93
C GLY A 11 -7.94 -3.11 -14.98
N VAL A 12 -8.02 -1.99 -14.25
CA VAL A 12 -9.17 -1.05 -14.26
C VAL A 12 -8.80 0.34 -14.78
N ILE A 13 -7.70 0.92 -14.29
CA ILE A 13 -7.19 2.22 -14.74
C ILE A 13 -6.09 2.05 -15.79
N TYR A 14 -5.23 1.05 -15.62
CA TYR A 14 -4.13 0.77 -16.53
C TYR A 14 -3.78 -0.73 -16.54
N ARG A 15 -3.03 -1.19 -17.53
CA ARG A 15 -2.35 -2.49 -17.55
C ARG A 15 -0.86 -2.26 -17.76
N GLY A 16 -0.06 -2.54 -16.74
CA GLY A 16 1.37 -2.21 -16.74
C GLY A 16 1.60 -0.70 -16.83
N THR A 17 2.03 -0.24 -18.01
CA THR A 17 2.29 1.17 -18.34
C THR A 17 1.20 1.81 -19.18
N ASP A 18 0.24 1.03 -19.69
CA ASP A 18 -0.73 1.51 -20.67
C ASP A 18 -2.07 1.81 -19.98
N LEU A 19 -2.63 2.98 -20.24
CA LEU A 19 -3.95 3.33 -19.74
C LEU A 19 -5.03 2.47 -20.38
N ILE A 20 -6.07 2.18 -19.60
CA ILE A 20 -7.32 1.63 -20.14
C ILE A 20 -8.13 2.77 -20.76
N ASP A 21 -8.65 2.53 -21.96
CA ASP A 21 -9.46 3.50 -22.68
C ASP A 21 -10.65 3.98 -21.83
N GLY A 22 -10.82 5.31 -21.79
CA GLY A 22 -11.86 5.95 -21.00
C GLY A 22 -11.52 6.17 -19.51
N ALA A 23 -10.45 5.60 -18.97
CA ALA A 23 -10.09 5.77 -17.55
C ALA A 23 -9.88 7.25 -17.16
N VAL A 24 -9.13 8.01 -17.97
CA VAL A 24 -8.92 9.45 -17.76
C VAL A 24 -10.25 10.21 -17.82
N GLY A 25 -11.10 9.88 -18.80
CA GLY A 25 -12.43 10.49 -18.96
C GLY A 25 -13.32 10.23 -17.76
N PHE A 26 -13.35 8.99 -17.27
CA PHE A 26 -14.10 8.58 -16.09
C PHE A 26 -13.69 9.37 -14.85
N ILE A 27 -12.38 9.43 -14.55
CA ILE A 27 -11.89 10.19 -13.38
C ILE A 27 -12.19 11.68 -13.50
N ASN A 28 -12.04 12.26 -14.70
CA ASN A 28 -12.40 13.66 -14.94
C ASN A 28 -13.89 13.92 -14.74
N GLU A 29 -14.77 13.00 -15.13
CA GLU A 29 -16.21 13.11 -14.88
C GLU A 29 -16.55 13.03 -13.39
N LEU A 30 -15.90 12.15 -12.62
CA LEU A 30 -16.07 12.11 -11.16
C LEU A 30 -15.70 13.45 -10.52
N LYS A 31 -14.55 14.02 -10.92
CA LYS A 31 -14.10 15.33 -10.42
C LYS A 31 -15.05 16.47 -10.82
N LYS A 32 -15.51 16.52 -12.07
CA LYS A 32 -16.43 17.57 -12.55
C LYS A 32 -17.76 17.55 -11.79
N ARG A 33 -18.21 16.38 -11.36
CA ARG A 33 -19.47 16.17 -10.64
C ARG A 33 -19.32 16.22 -9.12
N ASP A 34 -18.11 16.50 -8.63
CA ASP A 34 -17.76 16.48 -7.21
C ASP A 34 -18.17 15.16 -6.52
N LEU A 35 -18.01 14.04 -7.24
CA LEU A 35 -18.29 12.71 -6.71
C LEU A 35 -17.05 12.21 -5.96
N PRO A 36 -17.18 11.83 -4.67
CA PRO A 36 -16.05 11.35 -3.90
C PRO A 36 -15.55 10.03 -4.47
N PHE A 37 -14.23 9.88 -4.59
CA PHE A 37 -13.62 8.63 -5.02
C PHE A 37 -12.27 8.39 -4.38
N MET A 38 -11.86 7.12 -4.37
CA MET A 38 -10.57 6.69 -3.86
C MET A 38 -10.10 5.47 -4.64
N PHE A 39 -8.84 5.50 -5.05
CA PHE A 39 -8.14 4.37 -5.61
C PHE A 39 -7.70 3.41 -4.51
N LEU A 40 -7.97 2.13 -4.74
CA LEU A 40 -7.53 1.01 -3.92
C LEU A 40 -6.50 0.20 -4.70
N THR A 41 -5.41 -0.20 -4.05
CA THR A 41 -4.43 -1.08 -4.68
C THR A 41 -3.79 -2.02 -3.66
N ASN A 42 -3.57 -3.26 -4.10
CA ASN A 42 -2.84 -4.28 -3.35
C ASN A 42 -1.31 -4.22 -3.56
N ASN A 43 -0.81 -3.22 -4.30
CA ASN A 43 0.62 -2.97 -4.38
C ASN A 43 1.11 -2.26 -3.11
N SER A 44 1.99 -2.93 -2.36
CA SER A 44 2.59 -2.40 -1.12
C SER A 44 3.93 -1.71 -1.35
N GLN A 45 4.48 -1.76 -2.56
CA GLN A 45 5.82 -1.24 -2.84
C GLN A 45 5.88 0.28 -2.81
N ARG A 46 4.82 0.94 -3.30
CA ARG A 46 4.80 2.37 -3.56
C ARG A 46 4.14 3.15 -2.43
N THR A 47 4.70 4.31 -2.10
CA THR A 47 4.01 5.29 -1.26
C THR A 47 2.85 5.93 -2.03
N ARG A 48 1.91 6.60 -1.33
CA ARG A 48 0.83 7.36 -1.98
C ARG A 48 1.37 8.37 -2.98
N ARG A 49 2.47 9.04 -2.62
CA ARG A 49 3.18 10.01 -3.46
C ARG A 49 3.69 9.39 -4.75
N ASP A 50 4.25 8.18 -4.67
CA ASP A 50 4.75 7.46 -5.85
C ASP A 50 3.60 7.05 -6.78
N VAL A 51 2.47 6.62 -6.21
CA VAL A 51 1.27 6.29 -6.97
C VAL A 51 0.69 7.52 -7.66
N VAL A 52 0.57 8.66 -6.96
CA VAL A 52 0.15 9.94 -7.55
C VAL A 52 1.07 10.34 -8.71
N THR A 53 2.38 10.23 -8.52
CA THR A 53 3.37 10.55 -9.56
C THR A 53 3.19 9.64 -10.79
N LYS A 54 2.93 8.34 -10.57
CA LYS A 54 2.65 7.38 -11.65
C LYS A 54 1.39 7.78 -12.44
N LEU A 55 0.28 8.05 -11.74
CA LEU A 55 -0.98 8.45 -12.35
C LEU A 55 -0.86 9.77 -13.12
N SER A 56 -0.11 10.73 -12.57
CA SER A 56 0.15 12.01 -13.23
C SER A 56 0.89 11.84 -14.55
N ARG A 57 1.89 10.96 -14.61
CA ARG A 57 2.60 10.62 -15.86
C ARG A 57 1.70 9.94 -16.91
N MET A 58 0.63 9.30 -16.46
CA MET A 58 -0.40 8.72 -17.32
C MET A 58 -1.50 9.75 -17.68
N GLY A 59 -1.44 10.99 -17.20
CA GLY A 59 -2.45 12.03 -17.49
C GLY A 59 -3.62 12.06 -16.51
N ILE A 60 -3.57 11.30 -15.40
CA ILE A 60 -4.58 11.35 -14.32
C ILE A 60 -4.06 12.24 -13.19
N THR A 61 -4.72 13.38 -12.98
CA THR A 61 -4.33 14.35 -11.94
C THR A 61 -5.20 14.19 -10.69
N VAL A 62 -4.62 13.63 -9.63
CA VAL A 62 -5.23 13.41 -8.30
C VAL A 62 -4.22 13.69 -7.19
N GLY A 63 -4.69 13.97 -5.97
CA GLY A 63 -3.83 14.09 -4.79
C GLY A 63 -3.69 12.77 -4.01
N GLU A 64 -2.82 12.78 -3.00
CA GLU A 64 -2.56 11.58 -2.18
C GLU A 64 -3.81 11.09 -1.45
N GLU A 65 -4.71 12.00 -1.03
CA GLU A 65 -6.00 11.73 -0.40
C GLU A 65 -6.86 10.72 -1.17
N HIS A 66 -6.70 10.65 -2.50
CA HIS A 66 -7.38 9.71 -3.37
C HIS A 66 -6.74 8.32 -3.38
N ILE A 67 -5.62 8.08 -2.70
CA ILE A 67 -4.89 6.79 -2.73
C ILE A 67 -4.98 6.09 -1.38
N PHE A 68 -5.37 4.81 -1.42
CA PHE A 68 -5.32 3.91 -0.28
C PHE A 68 -4.73 2.55 -0.67
N THR A 69 -3.61 2.17 -0.07
CA THR A 69 -2.87 0.95 -0.41
C THR A 69 -3.05 -0.14 0.64
N CYS A 70 -2.81 -1.41 0.28
CA CYS A 70 -2.79 -2.51 1.24
C CYS A 70 -1.76 -2.29 2.36
N ALA A 71 -0.61 -1.68 2.07
CA ALA A 71 0.39 -1.32 3.10
C ALA A 71 -0.20 -0.40 4.18
N MET A 72 -1.03 0.57 3.80
CA MET A 72 -1.72 1.45 4.74
C MET A 72 -2.76 0.68 5.56
N ALA A 73 -3.49 -0.25 4.93
CA ALA A 73 -4.45 -1.11 5.62
C ALA A 73 -3.76 -1.99 6.66
N THR A 74 -2.67 -2.67 6.28
CA THR A 74 -1.85 -3.51 7.18
C THR A 74 -1.32 -2.70 8.35
N ALA A 75 -0.67 -1.56 8.10
CA ALA A 75 -0.11 -0.75 9.17
C ALA A 75 -1.16 -0.25 10.18
N ARG A 76 -2.36 0.14 9.69
CA ARG A 76 -3.49 0.53 10.57
C ARG A 76 -4.00 -0.65 11.40
N PHE A 77 -4.16 -1.81 10.78
CA PHE A 77 -4.61 -3.02 11.46
C PHE A 77 -3.65 -3.43 12.57
N LEU A 78 -2.35 -3.41 12.29
CA LEU A 78 -1.31 -3.71 13.27
C LEU A 78 -1.34 -2.72 14.42
N ALA A 79 -1.37 -1.41 14.15
CA ALA A 79 -1.45 -0.38 15.20
C ALA A 79 -2.71 -0.43 16.06
N GLN A 80 -3.83 -0.90 15.53
CA GLN A 80 -5.04 -1.16 16.32
C GLN A 80 -4.90 -2.41 17.19
N SER A 81 -4.21 -3.44 16.68
CA SER A 81 -4.01 -4.72 17.39
C SER A 81 -2.95 -4.62 18.48
N LYS A 82 -1.86 -3.90 18.22
CA LYS A 82 -0.76 -3.62 19.15
C LYS A 82 -0.19 -2.22 18.89
N PRO A 83 -0.64 -1.20 19.64
CA PRO A 83 -0.09 0.15 19.52
C PRO A 83 1.43 0.17 19.79
N ASN A 84 2.17 0.93 18.98
CA ASN A 84 3.63 1.08 19.09
C ASN A 84 4.41 -0.25 19.04
N GLY A 85 3.92 -1.22 18.27
CA GLY A 85 4.57 -2.52 18.09
C GLY A 85 5.84 -2.45 17.23
N THR A 86 6.51 -3.60 17.16
CA THR A 86 7.67 -3.82 16.31
C THR A 86 7.33 -4.76 15.15
N ALA A 87 8.04 -4.64 14.03
CA ALA A 87 7.89 -5.55 12.92
C ALA A 87 9.22 -5.89 12.25
N TYR A 88 9.41 -7.15 11.88
CA TYR A 88 10.37 -7.54 10.85
C TYR A 88 9.65 -7.47 9.50
N VAL A 89 10.25 -6.81 8.51
CA VAL A 89 9.57 -6.49 7.25
C VAL A 89 10.35 -7.00 6.06
N ILE A 90 9.68 -7.83 5.26
CA ILE A 90 10.11 -8.17 3.90
C ILE A 90 9.24 -7.34 2.96
N GLY A 91 9.76 -6.22 2.46
CA GLY A 91 9.01 -5.33 1.58
C GLY A 91 9.76 -4.03 1.29
N GLU A 92 9.14 -3.17 0.48
CA GLU A 92 9.77 -1.94 -0.01
C GLU A 92 9.25 -0.68 0.70
N GLY A 93 9.69 0.49 0.23
CA GLY A 93 9.44 1.79 0.87
C GLY A 93 7.98 2.12 1.18
N GLY A 94 7.01 1.70 0.34
CA GLY A 94 5.59 1.91 0.60
C GLY A 94 5.11 1.27 1.90
N LEU A 95 5.53 0.03 2.16
CA LEU A 95 5.20 -0.72 3.37
C LEU A 95 5.91 -0.16 4.59
N LEU A 96 7.22 0.08 4.48
CA LEU A 96 8.02 0.65 5.57
C LEU A 96 7.48 2.03 5.99
N HIS A 97 7.16 2.88 5.01
CA HIS A 97 6.58 4.20 5.28
C HIS A 97 5.23 4.10 5.99
N ALA A 98 4.35 3.18 5.55
CA ALA A 98 3.05 2.99 6.17
C ALA A 98 3.18 2.55 7.64
N LEU A 99 4.07 1.60 7.93
CA LEU A 99 4.32 1.13 9.30
C LEU A 99 4.84 2.25 10.21
N HIS A 100 5.87 2.97 9.78
CA HIS A 100 6.41 4.10 10.56
C HIS A 100 5.37 5.19 10.82
N ARG A 101 4.54 5.53 9.82
CA ARG A 101 3.45 6.50 9.99
C ARG A 101 2.40 6.09 11.01
N ASN A 102 2.33 4.80 11.38
CA ASN A 102 1.43 4.24 12.39
C ASN A 102 2.18 3.83 13.68
N GLY A 103 3.38 4.37 13.91
CA GLY A 103 4.11 4.19 15.17
C GLY A 103 4.87 2.87 15.30
N TYR A 104 5.02 2.11 14.22
CA TYR A 104 5.77 0.86 14.25
C TYR A 104 7.26 1.09 14.06
N SER A 105 8.05 0.36 14.84
CA SER A 105 9.50 0.25 14.66
C SER A 105 9.85 -0.98 13.85
N ILE A 106 10.79 -0.85 12.92
CA ILE A 106 11.28 -1.98 12.15
C ILE A 106 12.53 -2.54 12.83
N VAL A 107 12.52 -3.84 13.11
CA VAL A 107 13.58 -4.52 13.87
C VAL A 107 14.06 -5.76 13.12
N ASP A 108 15.26 -6.22 13.42
CA ASP A 108 15.91 -7.40 12.84
C ASP A 108 15.96 -8.62 13.79
N HIS A 109 15.46 -8.48 15.02
CA HIS A 109 15.33 -9.54 16.02
C HIS A 109 14.09 -9.33 16.90
N ASP A 110 13.53 -10.42 17.41
CA ASP A 110 12.39 -10.48 18.34
C ASP A 110 11.20 -9.54 18.01
N PRO A 111 10.69 -9.52 16.77
CA PRO A 111 9.59 -8.65 16.40
C PRO A 111 8.25 -9.14 16.96
N ASP A 112 7.31 -8.21 17.16
CA ASP A 112 5.92 -8.57 17.45
C ASP A 112 5.23 -9.20 16.23
N TYR A 113 5.57 -8.69 15.04
CA TYR A 113 5.00 -9.10 13.77
C TYR A 113 6.08 -9.34 12.71
N VAL A 114 5.89 -10.35 11.87
CA VAL A 114 6.56 -10.47 10.58
C VAL A 114 5.58 -9.96 9.53
N VAL A 115 5.98 -9.00 8.69
CA VAL A 115 5.13 -8.45 7.64
C VAL A 115 5.78 -8.68 6.29
N VAL A 116 5.07 -9.41 5.42
CA VAL A 116 5.54 -9.73 4.07
C VAL A 116 4.70 -8.97 3.05
N GLY A 117 5.36 -8.09 2.31
CA GLY A 117 4.80 -7.33 1.20
C GLY A 117 5.45 -7.70 -0.14
N GLU A 118 5.01 -7.03 -1.19
CA GLU A 118 5.60 -7.16 -2.52
C GLU A 118 6.95 -6.42 -2.54
N GLY A 119 7.97 -7.02 -3.16
CA GLY A 119 9.32 -6.45 -3.19
C GLY A 119 10.24 -7.21 -4.12
N ARG A 120 11.22 -6.51 -4.71
CA ARG A 120 12.18 -7.14 -5.63
C ARG A 120 13.37 -7.75 -4.89
N SER A 121 13.58 -7.31 -3.66
CA SER A 121 14.80 -7.58 -2.88
C SER A 121 14.66 -8.77 -1.93
N MET A 122 13.72 -9.69 -2.17
CA MET A 122 13.51 -10.86 -1.32
C MET A 122 14.57 -11.94 -1.62
N ASN A 123 15.25 -12.42 -0.58
CA ASN A 123 16.21 -13.51 -0.68
C ASN A 123 15.90 -14.62 0.34
N PHE A 124 16.59 -15.75 0.22
CA PHE A 124 16.37 -16.91 1.06
C PHE A 124 16.68 -16.66 2.55
N GLU A 125 17.73 -15.88 2.84
CA GLU A 125 18.12 -15.54 4.22
C GLU A 125 17.04 -14.75 4.95
N MET A 126 16.39 -13.80 4.25
CA MET A 126 15.27 -13.03 4.81
C MET A 126 14.06 -13.92 5.10
N ILE A 127 13.75 -14.87 4.21
CA ILE A 127 12.65 -15.83 4.40
C ILE A 127 12.97 -16.75 5.59
N GLU A 128 14.20 -17.26 5.68
CA GLU A 128 14.63 -18.11 6.79
C GLU A 128 14.54 -17.36 8.13
N ALA A 129 15.01 -16.11 8.18
CA ALA A 129 14.90 -15.27 9.37
C ALA A 129 13.44 -15.04 9.77
N ALA A 130 12.58 -14.69 8.80
CA ALA A 130 11.15 -14.51 9.03
C ALA A 130 10.48 -15.78 9.60
N VAL A 131 10.77 -16.96 9.03
CA VAL A 131 10.23 -18.23 9.52
C VAL A 131 10.66 -18.49 10.96
N ARG A 132 11.96 -18.34 11.27
CA ARG A 132 12.47 -18.50 12.64
C ARG A 132 11.81 -17.55 13.63
N MET A 133 11.58 -16.30 13.24
CA MET A 133 10.90 -15.32 14.10
C MET A 133 9.44 -15.71 14.36
N ILE A 134 8.73 -16.23 13.35
CA ILE A 134 7.37 -16.73 13.51
C ILE A 134 7.33 -17.95 14.44
N GLU A 135 8.24 -18.91 14.26
CA GLU A 135 8.37 -20.08 15.14
C GLU A 135 8.66 -19.69 16.59
N ASN A 136 9.37 -18.58 16.80
CA ASN A 136 9.67 -18.01 18.13
C ASN A 136 8.54 -17.12 18.70
N GLY A 137 7.39 -17.01 18.02
CA GLY A 137 6.18 -16.38 18.55
C GLY A 137 5.80 -15.04 17.93
N ALA A 138 6.56 -14.53 16.95
CA ALA A 138 6.10 -13.39 16.16
C ALA A 138 4.84 -13.76 15.37
N LYS A 139 3.89 -12.83 15.26
CA LYS A 139 2.67 -13.05 14.46
C LYS A 139 2.93 -12.71 12.99
N LEU A 140 2.32 -13.43 12.06
CA LEU A 140 2.32 -13.10 10.63
C LEU A 140 1.08 -12.26 10.26
#